data_AF-A0A147B9M5-F1
#
_entry.id   AF-A0A147B9M5-F1
#
_cell.length_a   1.000
_cell.length_b   1.000
_cell.length_c   1.000
_cell.angle_alpha   90.00
_cell.angle_beta   90.00
_cell.angle_gamma   90.00
#
_symmetry.space_group_name_H-M   'P 1'
#
loop_
_entity.id
_entity.type
_entity.pdbx_description
1 polymer ?
#
loop_
_entity_poly.entity_id
_entity_poly.type
_entity_poly.pdbx_seq_one_letter_code
_entity_poly.pdbx_strand_id
1 'polypeptide(L)'
;NIATFYQGSTIEVKANLAFGADCSQGSTITLRGTYEHTDEDAEEIEDIVAGKPPSRNRFKQNILRRLYEKCRFYQEQGEARNNFCTKYLYQSSRLGKLNLDIEYHNLKPLHIPALHALHHHDKKHPGFFSTLLSHMHGTDGNLHAVSQVPAHKQPHQAARLVVTTEDGHVFRHEHVAVYTHLLEPRVFHLLGYTNFQEYSSYYKHKHCDLQGQTVLTFDGALVPYPNTDCYTVFAKDCSPANHFVVLTRAVDSPTFRTALKLFIGNTVLDISPATDGSDEAALHVDGEAVSASRDHPYSYVTNDAELFYVDLEDDGFFRIHSRTHGLHITFDGRILFVQVAPFYRGKVCGLCGDYNRDRQNELRGPDNHVYNNTVEFSKSYIVPADDCTV
;
A
#
# COMPACT_ATOMS: atom_id res chain seq x y z
N ASN A 1 -4.27 18.00 -9.87
CA ASN A 1 -3.19 18.74 -9.20
C ASN A 1 -2.77 17.92 -7.98
N ILE A 2 -1.49 17.59 -7.82
CA ILE A 2 -1.02 16.76 -6.69
C ILE A 2 -1.18 17.50 -5.35
N ALA A 3 -1.11 18.84 -5.36
CA ALA A 3 -1.23 19.69 -4.17
C ALA A 3 -2.60 19.58 -3.48
N THR A 4 -3.67 19.42 -4.27
CA THR A 4 -5.06 19.43 -3.76
C THR A 4 -5.56 18.03 -3.38
N PHE A 5 -4.76 16.99 -3.62
CA PHE A 5 -5.26 15.61 -3.57
C PHE A 5 -5.85 15.23 -2.19
N TYR A 6 -5.27 15.75 -1.10
CA TYR A 6 -5.69 15.47 0.28
C TYR A 6 -6.25 16.68 1.02
N GLN A 7 -6.49 17.79 0.32
CA GLN A 7 -7.03 19.00 0.94
C GLN A 7 -8.42 18.70 1.51
N GLY A 8 -8.63 18.99 2.79
CA GLY A 8 -9.93 18.81 3.46
C GLY A 8 -10.42 17.36 3.56
N SER A 9 -9.57 16.37 3.27
CA SER A 9 -9.94 14.96 3.39
C SER A 9 -10.03 14.55 4.85
N THR A 10 -11.14 13.94 5.23
CA THR A 10 -11.39 13.43 6.58
C THR A 10 -11.85 11.97 6.51
N ILE A 11 -11.72 11.25 7.62
CA ILE A 11 -12.31 9.93 7.77
C ILE A 11 -13.19 9.91 9.01
N GLU A 12 -14.46 9.63 8.79
CA GLU A 12 -15.40 9.38 9.86
C GLU A 12 -15.27 7.94 10.35
N VAL A 13 -15.21 7.77 11.67
CA VAL A 13 -15.18 6.47 12.32
C VAL A 13 -16.30 6.38 13.32
N LYS A 14 -17.04 5.27 13.23
CA LYS A 14 -18.07 4.90 14.19
C LYS A 14 -17.84 3.46 14.63
N ALA A 15 -17.75 3.23 15.92
CA ALA A 15 -17.67 1.89 16.48
C ALA A 15 -18.62 1.77 17.67
N ASN A 16 -19.39 0.70 17.71
CA ASN A 16 -20.27 0.36 18.84
C ASN A 16 -19.77 -0.97 19.41
N LEU A 17 -19.32 -0.94 20.66
CA LEU A 17 -18.81 -2.11 21.37
C LEU A 17 -19.82 -2.47 22.45
N ALA A 18 -20.34 -3.70 22.40
CA ALA A 18 -21.18 -4.26 23.44
C ALA A 18 -20.48 -5.50 24.03
N PHE A 19 -20.38 -5.58 25.35
CA PHE A 19 -19.71 -6.68 26.03
C PHE A 19 -20.44 -7.10 27.31
N GLY A 20 -20.50 -8.41 27.54
CA GLY A 20 -21.32 -9.05 28.56
C GLY A 20 -21.65 -10.49 28.15
N ALA A 21 -22.46 -11.18 28.95
CA ALA A 21 -22.79 -12.59 28.71
C ALA A 21 -23.58 -12.81 27.40
N ASP A 22 -24.37 -11.83 26.98
CA ASP A 22 -25.26 -11.92 25.81
C ASP A 22 -25.04 -10.81 24.77
N CYS A 23 -24.00 -9.98 24.95
CA CYS A 23 -23.65 -8.82 24.12
C CYS A 23 -24.81 -7.84 23.82
N SER A 24 -25.94 -7.93 24.55
CA SER A 24 -27.19 -7.21 24.23
C SER A 24 -27.82 -6.54 25.45
N GLN A 25 -27.56 -7.02 26.67
CA GLN A 25 -27.98 -6.40 27.93
C GLN A 25 -26.78 -5.94 28.80
N GLY A 26 -25.58 -5.93 28.21
CA GLY A 26 -24.31 -5.67 28.89
C GLY A 26 -23.85 -4.20 28.90
N SER A 27 -22.56 -4.01 29.20
CA SER A 27 -21.88 -2.72 29.09
C SER A 27 -21.73 -2.34 27.62
N THR A 28 -21.89 -1.05 27.31
CA THR A 28 -21.71 -0.54 25.94
C THR A 28 -20.75 0.64 25.91
N ILE A 29 -19.96 0.72 24.84
CA ILE A 29 -19.10 1.86 24.52
C ILE A 29 -19.34 2.22 23.06
N THR A 30 -19.78 3.45 22.84
CA THR A 30 -19.97 4.05 21.52
C THR A 30 -18.84 5.04 21.26
N LEU A 31 -18.19 4.90 20.12
CA LEU A 31 -17.10 5.74 19.65
C LEU A 31 -17.53 6.42 18.36
N ARG A 32 -17.42 7.75 18.31
CA ARG A 32 -17.64 8.55 17.10
C ARG A 32 -16.48 9.51 16.94
N GLY A 33 -15.80 9.48 15.81
CA GLY A 33 -14.66 10.35 15.63
C GLY A 33 -14.35 10.70 14.18
N THR A 34 -13.48 11.68 14.02
CA THR A 34 -12.94 12.12 12.73
C THR A 34 -11.42 12.08 12.76
N TYR A 35 -10.82 11.45 11.75
CA TYR A 35 -9.41 11.62 11.43
C TYR A 35 -9.24 12.75 10.43
N GLU A 36 -8.30 13.64 10.73
CA GLU A 36 -8.00 14.85 10.00
C GLU A 36 -6.48 15.07 9.96
N HIS A 37 -6.04 15.98 9.08
CA HIS A 37 -4.67 16.50 9.16
C HIS A 37 -4.44 17.21 10.49
N THR A 38 -3.19 17.21 10.98
CA THR A 38 -2.84 18.13 12.07
C THR A 38 -2.93 19.56 11.56
N ASP A 39 -3.08 20.52 12.47
CA ASP A 39 -3.19 21.93 12.07
C ASP A 39 -1.93 22.39 11.30
N GLU A 40 -0.75 21.86 11.65
CA GLU A 40 0.51 22.11 10.94
C GLU A 40 0.52 21.52 9.52
N ASP A 41 0.08 20.25 9.37
CA ASP A 41 0.03 19.56 8.08
C ASP A 41 -1.00 20.26 7.15
N ALA A 42 -2.17 20.61 7.70
CA ALA A 42 -3.24 21.31 6.97
C ALA A 42 -2.79 22.69 6.48
N GLU A 43 -2.16 23.49 7.35
CA GLU A 43 -1.64 24.82 7.00
C GLU A 43 -0.59 24.72 5.89
N GLU A 44 0.35 23.78 5.98
CA GLU A 44 1.38 23.60 4.95
C GLU A 44 0.76 23.16 3.60
N ILE A 45 -0.22 22.24 3.62
CA ILE A 45 -0.95 21.83 2.41
C ILE A 45 -1.68 23.03 1.78
N GLU A 46 -2.40 23.83 2.56
CA GLU A 46 -3.10 25.03 2.08
C GLU A 46 -2.15 26.06 1.49
N ASP A 47 -1.01 26.31 2.15
CA ASP A 47 0.01 27.23 1.65
C ASP A 47 0.60 26.77 0.31
N ILE A 48 0.82 25.46 0.14
CA ILE A 48 1.26 24.85 -1.13
C ILE A 48 0.19 25.03 -2.21
N VAL A 49 -1.06 24.70 -1.91
CA VAL A 49 -2.19 24.85 -2.85
C VAL A 49 -2.36 26.31 -3.29
N ALA A 50 -2.25 27.25 -2.36
CA ALA A 50 -2.39 28.68 -2.61
C ALA A 50 -1.13 29.31 -3.26
N GLY A 51 -0.05 28.56 -3.44
CA GLY A 51 1.20 29.08 -4.02
C GLY A 51 1.90 30.12 -3.13
N LYS A 52 1.62 30.13 -1.81
CA LYS A 52 2.26 31.06 -0.88
C LYS A 52 3.76 30.76 -0.77
N PRO A 53 4.61 31.76 -0.46
CA PRO A 53 6.03 31.52 -0.19
C PRO A 53 6.21 30.73 1.12
N PRO A 54 7.35 30.03 1.29
CA PRO A 54 7.66 29.34 2.55
C PRO A 54 7.67 30.30 3.74
N SER A 55 7.26 29.79 4.90
CA SER A 55 7.26 30.57 6.14
C SER A 55 8.66 31.13 6.44
N ARG A 56 8.73 32.39 6.88
CA ARG A 56 9.97 33.01 7.36
C ARG A 56 10.47 32.40 8.68
N ASN A 57 9.62 31.62 9.36
CA ASN A 57 10.01 30.90 10.55
C ASN A 57 10.97 29.75 10.21
N ARG A 58 12.25 29.93 10.54
CA ARG A 58 13.30 28.92 10.30
C ARG A 58 13.12 27.62 11.08
N PHE A 59 12.26 27.61 12.11
CA PHE A 59 11.94 26.41 12.88
C PHE A 59 10.79 25.59 12.28
N LYS A 60 10.02 26.13 11.32
CA LYS A 60 8.96 25.38 10.62
C LYS A 60 9.62 24.38 9.67
N GLN A 61 9.42 23.09 9.91
CA GLN A 61 9.94 22.02 9.06
C GLN A 61 9.05 21.91 7.82
N ASN A 62 9.33 22.70 6.77
CA ASN A 62 8.56 22.73 5.51
C ASN A 62 8.82 21.47 4.65
N ILE A 63 8.51 20.29 5.19
CA ILE A 63 8.82 18.99 4.59
C ILE A 63 7.94 18.75 3.36
N LEU A 64 6.62 18.97 3.49
CA LEU A 64 5.68 18.73 2.39
C LEU A 64 6.00 19.67 1.22
N ARG A 65 6.33 20.92 1.51
CA ARG A 65 6.72 21.91 0.50
C ARG A 65 7.98 21.51 -0.23
N ARG A 66 9.03 21.09 0.48
CA ARG A 66 10.27 20.64 -0.15
C ARG A 66 10.04 19.44 -1.08
N LEU A 67 9.18 18.51 -0.68
CA LEU A 67 8.81 17.36 -1.51
C LEU A 67 7.98 17.80 -2.73
N TYR A 68 7.02 18.72 -2.55
CA TYR A 68 6.19 19.26 -3.62
C TYR A 68 7.01 20.03 -4.67
N GLU A 69 7.90 20.93 -4.24
CA GLU A 69 8.74 21.74 -5.14
C GLU A 69 9.65 20.84 -5.99
N LYS A 70 10.25 19.81 -5.38
CA LYS A 70 11.02 18.81 -6.14
C LYS A 70 10.15 17.98 -7.07
N CYS A 71 8.96 17.55 -6.62
CA CYS A 71 8.01 16.84 -7.48
C CYS A 71 7.70 17.65 -8.74
N ARG A 72 7.37 18.94 -8.58
CA ARG A 72 7.07 19.88 -9.67
C ARG A 72 8.25 20.08 -10.61
N PHE A 73 9.44 20.29 -10.07
CA PHE A 73 10.67 20.48 -10.85
C PHE A 73 10.90 19.33 -11.84
N TYR A 74 10.83 18.08 -11.38
CA TYR A 74 11.03 16.91 -12.26
C TYR A 74 9.83 16.67 -13.19
N GLN A 75 8.59 16.99 -12.77
CA GLN A 75 7.43 16.95 -13.66
C GLN A 75 7.59 17.87 -14.87
N GLU A 76 8.17 19.06 -14.68
CA GLU A 76 8.45 20.02 -15.76
C GLU A 76 9.55 19.54 -16.72
N GLN A 77 10.37 18.57 -16.29
CA GLN A 77 11.38 17.91 -17.12
C GLN A 77 10.85 16.65 -17.84
N GLY A 78 9.54 16.37 -17.74
CA GLY A 78 8.90 15.23 -18.40
C GLY A 78 8.69 14.01 -17.49
N GLU A 79 9.15 14.03 -16.25
CA GLU A 79 8.92 12.94 -15.29
C GLU A 79 7.59 13.12 -14.54
N ALA A 80 6.50 12.70 -15.18
CA ALA A 80 5.14 12.87 -14.66
C ALA A 80 4.97 12.35 -13.20
N ARG A 81 5.72 11.32 -12.79
CA ARG A 81 5.56 10.69 -11.47
C ARG A 81 6.88 10.23 -10.82
N ASN A 82 7.75 11.18 -10.52
CA ASN A 82 9.01 10.94 -9.82
C ASN A 82 8.84 10.55 -8.33
N ASN A 83 9.93 10.08 -7.71
CA ASN A 83 9.97 9.64 -6.31
C ASN A 83 9.55 10.74 -5.32
N PHE A 84 9.82 12.02 -5.61
CA PHE A 84 9.41 13.13 -4.73
C PHE A 84 7.89 13.33 -4.75
N CYS A 85 7.23 13.14 -5.90
CA CYS A 85 5.77 13.15 -5.98
C CYS A 85 5.16 12.03 -5.13
N THR A 86 5.72 10.82 -5.18
CA THR A 86 5.29 9.69 -4.36
C THR A 86 5.48 9.97 -2.86
N LYS A 87 6.65 10.50 -2.47
CA LYS A 87 6.91 10.87 -1.06
C LYS A 87 5.98 11.99 -0.60
N TYR A 88 5.72 12.98 -1.44
CA TYR A 88 4.78 14.05 -1.16
C TYR A 88 3.37 13.50 -0.91
N LEU A 89 2.85 12.66 -1.81
CA LEU A 89 1.54 12.02 -1.65
C LEU A 89 1.48 11.19 -0.38
N TYR A 90 2.51 10.40 -0.10
CA TYR A 90 2.56 9.59 1.12
C TYR A 90 2.49 10.44 2.39
N GLN A 91 3.31 11.50 2.48
CA GLN A 91 3.36 12.34 3.67
C GLN A 91 2.12 13.23 3.81
N SER A 92 1.62 13.80 2.71
CA SER A 92 0.40 14.64 2.71
C SER A 92 -0.90 13.86 2.90
N SER A 93 -0.85 12.52 2.86
CA SER A 93 -2.02 11.64 3.11
C SER A 93 -2.23 11.25 4.56
N ARG A 94 -1.34 11.71 5.43
CA ARG A 94 -1.28 11.37 6.85
C ARG A 94 -2.36 12.12 7.61
N LEU A 95 -3.29 11.41 8.24
CA LEU A 95 -4.30 12.00 9.11
C LEU A 95 -3.87 11.82 10.57
N GLY A 96 -3.03 12.73 11.05
CA GLY A 96 -2.40 12.65 12.38
C GLY A 96 -3.23 13.22 13.53
N LYS A 97 -4.44 13.74 13.28
CA LYS A 97 -5.34 14.29 14.30
C LYS A 97 -6.60 13.44 14.38
N LEU A 98 -6.93 12.96 15.56
CA LEU A 98 -8.16 12.23 15.86
C LEU A 98 -9.00 13.04 16.84
N ASN A 99 -10.20 13.45 16.43
CA ASN A 99 -11.23 13.95 17.34
C ASN A 99 -12.19 12.79 17.64
N LEU A 100 -12.44 12.48 18.91
CA LEU A 100 -13.16 11.29 19.31
C LEU A 100 -14.12 11.58 20.47
N ASP A 101 -15.40 11.38 20.22
CA ASP A 101 -16.45 11.34 21.24
C ASP A 101 -16.69 9.90 21.67
N ILE A 102 -16.73 9.70 22.99
CA ILE A 102 -16.89 8.41 23.65
C ILE A 102 -18.08 8.52 24.59
N GLU A 103 -19.06 7.66 24.38
CA GLU A 103 -20.22 7.49 25.26
C GLU A 103 -20.19 6.06 25.80
N TYR A 104 -20.37 5.89 27.10
CA TYR A 104 -20.39 4.57 27.72
C TYR A 104 -21.56 4.44 28.68
N HIS A 105 -22.14 3.24 28.71
CA HIS A 105 -23.26 2.93 29.58
C HIS A 105 -23.10 1.60 30.29
N ASN A 106 -23.57 1.56 31.54
CA ASN A 106 -23.52 0.39 32.42
C ASN A 106 -22.13 -0.28 32.44
N LEU A 107 -21.06 0.52 32.42
CA LEU A 107 -19.68 0.08 32.41
C LEU A 107 -19.38 -0.63 33.73
N LYS A 108 -19.29 -1.95 33.68
CA LYS A 108 -18.87 -2.74 34.84
C LYS A 108 -17.36 -2.54 35.06
N PRO A 109 -16.86 -2.61 36.31
CA PRO A 109 -15.43 -2.58 36.59
C PRO A 109 -14.75 -3.62 35.71
N LEU A 110 -14.04 -3.11 34.72
CA LEU A 110 -13.32 -3.89 33.75
C LEU A 110 -12.08 -4.41 34.50
N HIS A 111 -12.23 -5.55 35.20
CA HIS A 111 -11.07 -6.33 35.65
C HIS A 111 -10.43 -6.92 34.40
N ILE A 112 -9.43 -6.22 33.86
CA ILE A 112 -8.86 -6.56 32.57
C ILE A 112 -7.41 -7.07 32.68
N PRO A 113 -7.23 -8.39 32.88
CA PRO A 113 -6.01 -9.07 32.46
C PRO A 113 -5.89 -9.17 30.92
N ALA A 114 -7.00 -9.14 30.18
CA ALA A 114 -7.03 -9.43 28.74
C ALA A 114 -6.54 -8.28 27.81
N LEU A 115 -6.86 -7.02 28.10
CA LEU A 115 -6.17 -5.86 27.49
C LEU A 115 -4.71 -5.84 27.90
N HIS A 116 -4.34 -6.26 29.11
CA HIS A 116 -2.94 -6.48 29.47
C HIS A 116 -2.24 -7.54 28.59
N ALA A 117 -2.97 -8.49 27.97
CA ALA A 117 -2.41 -9.40 26.97
C ALA A 117 -2.24 -8.75 25.58
N LEU A 118 -3.00 -7.70 25.26
CA LEU A 118 -2.68 -6.77 24.17
C LEU A 118 -1.51 -5.82 24.55
N HIS A 119 -1.09 -5.79 25.82
CA HIS A 119 0.00 -4.96 26.36
C HIS A 119 1.33 -5.71 26.42
N HIS A 120 1.97 -5.94 25.28
CA HIS A 120 3.34 -6.46 25.27
C HIS A 120 4.46 -5.40 25.30
N HIS A 121 4.18 -4.12 25.55
CA HIS A 121 5.25 -3.12 25.65
C HIS A 121 5.10 -2.10 26.80
N ASP A 122 6.22 -1.95 27.50
CA ASP A 122 6.66 -1.00 28.55
C ASP A 122 5.61 -0.48 29.56
N LYS A 123 5.75 -0.89 30.83
CA LYS A 123 4.98 -0.38 31.97
C LYS A 123 5.16 1.13 32.21
N LYS A 124 6.12 1.79 31.55
CA LYS A 124 6.43 3.21 31.74
C LYS A 124 5.56 4.18 30.93
N HIS A 125 4.93 3.74 29.84
CA HIS A 125 4.14 4.62 28.96
C HIS A 125 2.78 3.99 28.59
N PRO A 126 1.66 4.46 29.17
CA PRO A 126 0.34 3.95 28.82
C PRO A 126 0.04 4.23 27.34
N GLY A 127 -0.58 3.25 26.68
CA GLY A 127 -1.08 3.39 25.31
C GLY A 127 -2.39 4.17 25.25
N PHE A 128 -2.83 4.51 24.03
CA PHE A 128 -4.02 5.32 23.79
C PHE A 128 -5.26 4.88 24.57
N PHE A 129 -5.67 3.62 24.43
CA PHE A 129 -6.88 3.13 25.07
C PHE A 129 -6.78 3.06 26.61
N SER A 130 -5.60 2.78 27.17
CA SER A 130 -5.45 2.75 28.62
C SER A 130 -5.51 4.16 29.22
N THR A 131 -4.95 5.16 28.51
CA THR A 131 -5.12 6.56 28.90
C THR A 131 -6.58 6.97 28.86
N LEU A 132 -7.34 6.63 27.80
CA LEU A 132 -8.78 6.94 27.74
C LEU A 132 -9.57 6.28 28.87
N LEU A 133 -9.36 4.98 29.10
CA LEU A 133 -10.05 4.21 30.14
C LEU A 133 -9.80 4.77 31.54
N SER A 134 -8.64 5.38 31.80
CA SER A 134 -8.32 6.00 33.10
C SER A 134 -9.22 7.18 33.47
N HIS A 135 -9.90 7.79 32.48
CA HIS A 135 -10.83 8.92 32.68
C HIS A 135 -12.30 8.49 32.61
N MET A 136 -12.59 7.22 32.33
CA MET A 136 -13.96 6.68 32.36
C MET A 136 -14.33 6.36 33.81
N HIS A 137 -14.93 7.33 34.49
CA HIS A 137 -15.35 7.19 35.88
C HIS A 137 -16.84 6.84 35.98
N GLY A 138 -17.20 5.97 36.93
CA GLY A 138 -18.58 5.51 37.12
C GLY A 138 -19.02 4.45 36.11
N THR A 139 -20.34 4.20 36.04
CA THR A 139 -20.95 3.24 35.11
C THR A 139 -21.38 3.88 33.81
N ASP A 140 -21.62 5.18 33.80
CA ASP A 140 -22.16 5.91 32.65
C ASP A 140 -21.43 7.24 32.53
N GLY A 141 -21.24 7.72 31.31
CA GLY A 141 -20.65 9.03 31.08
C GLY A 141 -20.22 9.28 29.64
N ASN A 142 -19.77 10.51 29.44
CA ASN A 142 -19.29 11.01 28.15
C ASN A 142 -17.87 11.57 28.28
N LEU A 143 -17.04 11.32 27.26
CA LEU A 143 -15.69 11.88 27.13
C LEU A 143 -15.48 12.40 25.71
N HIS A 144 -14.80 13.53 25.61
CA HIS A 144 -14.25 14.02 24.35
C HIS A 144 -12.73 13.92 24.39
N ALA A 145 -12.13 13.31 23.37
CA ALA A 145 -10.69 13.10 23.28
C ALA A 145 -10.14 13.65 21.95
N VAL A 146 -9.07 14.43 22.03
CA VAL A 146 -8.31 14.91 20.87
C VAL A 146 -6.91 14.33 20.93
N SER A 147 -6.55 13.49 19.97
CA SER A 147 -5.20 12.95 19.81
C SER A 147 -4.49 13.62 18.65
N GLN A 148 -3.23 14.00 18.84
CA GLN A 148 -2.38 14.52 17.78
C GLN A 148 -1.03 13.79 17.77
N VAL A 149 -0.70 13.18 16.64
CA VAL A 149 0.60 12.55 16.39
C VAL A 149 1.50 13.56 15.66
N PRO A 150 2.61 14.01 16.27
CA PRO A 150 3.53 14.92 15.61
C PRO A 150 4.11 14.34 14.31
N ALA A 151 4.32 15.17 13.28
CA ALA A 151 4.88 14.72 12.00
C ALA A 151 6.36 14.27 12.11
N HIS A 152 7.10 14.72 13.14
CA HIS A 152 8.52 14.44 13.30
C HIS A 152 8.77 13.17 14.14
N LYS A 153 9.65 12.29 13.62
CA LYS A 153 10.17 11.11 14.34
C LYS A 153 11.09 11.56 15.47
N GLN A 154 10.53 11.88 16.63
CA GLN A 154 11.31 11.77 17.86
C GLN A 154 11.61 10.28 18.13
N PRO A 155 12.70 9.95 18.85
CA PRO A 155 13.08 8.56 19.17
C PRO A 155 11.97 7.74 19.85
N HIS A 156 10.95 8.42 20.37
CA HIS A 156 9.73 7.83 20.89
C HIS A 156 8.54 8.55 20.23
N GLN A 157 7.96 7.95 19.18
CA GLN A 157 6.73 8.45 18.59
C GLN A 157 5.64 8.38 19.67
N ALA A 158 5.28 9.53 20.22
CA ALA A 158 4.22 9.69 21.20
C ALA A 158 3.17 10.66 20.65
N ALA A 159 1.90 10.34 20.91
CA ALA A 159 0.80 11.23 20.65
C ALA A 159 0.62 12.16 21.85
N ARG A 160 0.21 13.40 21.56
CA ARG A 160 -0.40 14.27 22.56
C ARG A 160 -1.88 13.95 22.61
N LEU A 161 -2.40 13.65 23.80
CA LEU A 161 -3.80 13.34 24.01
C LEU A 161 -4.39 14.33 25.01
N VAL A 162 -5.47 14.98 24.62
CA VAL A 162 -6.29 15.83 25.50
C VAL A 162 -7.61 15.11 25.72
N VAL A 163 -7.98 14.87 26.98
CA VAL A 163 -9.27 14.26 27.35
C VAL A 163 -10.06 15.29 28.13
N THR A 164 -11.30 15.52 27.71
CA THR A 164 -12.28 16.39 28.37
C THR A 164 -13.43 15.54 28.86
N THR A 165 -13.68 15.57 30.16
CA THR A 165 -14.79 14.87 30.80
C THR A 165 -16.08 15.68 30.69
N GLU A 166 -17.22 15.02 30.89
CA GLU A 166 -18.56 15.64 30.82
C GLU A 166 -18.74 16.85 31.77
N ASP A 167 -18.07 16.83 32.93
CA ASP A 167 -18.07 17.93 33.90
C ASP A 167 -17.09 19.08 33.54
N GLY A 168 -16.42 18.99 32.40
CA GLY A 168 -15.56 20.03 31.84
C GLY A 168 -14.10 19.99 32.29
N HIS A 169 -13.67 18.99 33.08
CA HIS A 169 -12.25 18.85 33.42
C HIS A 169 -11.43 18.44 32.19
N VAL A 170 -10.25 19.06 32.03
CA VAL A 170 -9.35 18.84 30.89
C VAL A 170 -8.03 18.24 31.35
N PHE A 171 -7.72 17.04 30.85
CA PHE A 171 -6.50 16.30 31.14
C PHE A 171 -5.59 16.27 29.92
N ARG A 172 -4.29 16.55 30.10
CA ARG A 172 -3.29 16.57 29.02
C ARG A 172 -2.24 15.49 29.22
N HIS A 173 -1.98 14.69 28.19
CA HIS A 173 -1.02 13.60 28.19
C HIS A 173 -0.06 13.77 27.02
N GLU A 174 1.20 14.11 27.29
CA GLU A 174 2.20 14.46 26.25
C GLU A 174 2.96 13.25 25.70
N HIS A 175 2.91 12.09 26.37
CA HIS A 175 3.74 10.92 26.06
C HIS A 175 2.91 9.65 25.91
N VAL A 176 1.78 9.73 25.20
CA VAL A 176 0.93 8.55 24.93
C VAL A 176 1.55 7.73 23.82
N ALA A 177 1.82 6.45 24.06
CA ALA A 177 2.51 5.65 23.07
C ALA A 177 1.64 5.37 21.83
N VAL A 178 2.23 5.53 20.64
CA VAL A 178 1.56 5.38 19.33
C VAL A 178 1.69 3.94 18.79
N TYR A 179 1.71 2.94 19.66
CA TYR A 179 1.86 1.53 19.26
C TYR A 179 0.74 1.03 18.35
N THR A 180 -0.39 1.73 18.33
CA THR A 180 -1.52 1.40 17.47
C THR A 180 -1.43 2.19 16.17
N HIS A 181 -1.51 1.49 15.04
CA HIS A 181 -1.73 2.07 13.70
C HIS A 181 -3.00 2.95 13.59
N LEU A 182 -3.82 2.94 14.65
CA LEU A 182 -5.05 3.72 14.82
C LEU A 182 -4.81 5.23 14.80
N LEU A 183 -3.75 5.73 15.44
CA LEU A 183 -3.63 7.17 15.71
C LEU A 183 -3.08 8.00 14.55
N GLU A 184 -2.52 7.35 13.53
CA GLU A 184 -1.92 8.05 12.39
C GLU A 184 -2.19 7.27 11.08
N PRO A 185 -3.45 7.11 10.68
CA PRO A 185 -3.77 6.50 9.41
C PRO A 185 -3.19 7.30 8.24
N ARG A 186 -2.84 6.59 7.16
CA ARG A 186 -2.43 7.18 5.88
C ARG A 186 -3.33 6.64 4.79
N VAL A 187 -3.97 7.55 4.05
CA VAL A 187 -4.87 7.17 2.96
C VAL A 187 -4.14 6.94 1.63
N PHE A 188 -2.92 7.44 1.47
CA PHE A 188 -2.07 7.09 0.35
C PHE A 188 -1.23 5.88 0.68
N HIS A 189 -1.23 4.92 -0.24
CA HIS A 189 -0.15 3.97 -0.33
C HIS A 189 0.07 3.58 -1.78
N LEU A 190 1.34 3.40 -2.13
CA LEU A 190 1.74 3.08 -3.49
C LEU A 190 1.70 1.56 -3.70
N LEU A 191 2.49 0.81 -2.93
CA LEU A 191 2.63 -0.64 -2.98
C LEU A 191 3.03 -1.17 -1.60
N GLY A 192 2.25 -2.11 -1.03
CA GLY A 192 2.48 -2.70 0.30
C GLY A 192 1.43 -2.32 1.36
N TYR A 193 1.82 -2.33 2.64
CA TYR A 193 0.93 -2.18 3.79
C TYR A 193 0.51 -0.72 4.09
N THR A 194 -0.79 -0.50 4.28
CA THR A 194 -1.33 0.74 4.85
C THR A 194 -1.89 0.42 6.22
N ASN A 195 -1.88 1.34 7.18
CA ASN A 195 -2.58 1.17 8.46
C ASN A 195 -4.07 0.78 8.27
N PHE A 196 -4.70 1.20 7.17
CA PHE A 196 -6.09 0.80 6.85
C PHE A 196 -6.29 -0.68 6.53
N GLN A 197 -5.23 -1.41 6.19
CA GLN A 197 -5.31 -2.84 5.88
C GLN A 197 -5.63 -3.70 7.10
N GLU A 198 -5.34 -3.20 8.31
CA GLU A 198 -5.72 -3.87 9.56
C GLU A 198 -7.23 -3.83 9.80
N TYR A 199 -7.87 -2.74 9.38
CA TYR A 199 -9.27 -2.47 9.71
C TYR A 199 -10.22 -2.95 8.62
N SER A 200 -9.76 -3.02 7.37
CA SER A 200 -10.59 -3.52 6.28
C SER A 200 -9.76 -4.19 5.20
N SER A 201 -10.19 -5.40 4.83
CA SER A 201 -9.67 -6.14 3.68
C SER A 201 -9.84 -5.36 2.36
N TYR A 202 -10.75 -4.39 2.31
CA TYR A 202 -10.91 -3.47 1.19
C TYR A 202 -9.58 -2.76 0.85
N TYR A 203 -8.72 -2.46 1.83
CA TYR A 203 -7.46 -1.76 1.58
C TYR A 203 -6.28 -2.70 1.31
N LYS A 204 -6.48 -4.03 1.43
CA LYS A 204 -5.44 -5.01 1.12
C LYS A 204 -5.20 -5.00 -0.39
N HIS A 205 -3.95 -4.74 -0.76
CA HIS A 205 -3.54 -4.81 -2.15
C HIS A 205 -3.42 -6.29 -2.50
N LYS A 206 -4.27 -6.74 -3.41
CA LYS A 206 -4.17 -8.08 -3.96
C LYS A 206 -3.01 -8.14 -4.94
N HIS A 207 -2.30 -9.25 -4.94
CA HIS A 207 -1.42 -9.63 -6.02
C HIS A 207 -2.20 -10.49 -7.01
N CYS A 208 -1.72 -10.51 -8.24
CA CYS A 208 -1.97 -11.61 -9.16
C CYS A 208 -0.78 -12.57 -9.04
N ASP A 209 -1.02 -13.87 -9.02
CA ASP A 209 0.07 -14.84 -8.93
C ASP A 209 -0.07 -16.00 -9.90
N LEU A 210 1.09 -16.49 -10.34
CA LEU A 210 1.26 -17.72 -11.11
C LEU A 210 1.97 -18.72 -10.23
N GLN A 211 1.31 -19.85 -9.97
CA GLN A 211 1.86 -20.98 -9.23
C GLN A 211 1.56 -22.27 -10.00
N GLY A 212 2.61 -22.90 -10.53
CA GLY A 212 2.48 -24.06 -11.40
C GLY A 212 1.75 -23.71 -12.70
N GLN A 213 0.59 -24.32 -12.94
CA GLN A 213 -0.23 -24.07 -14.14
C GLN A 213 -1.49 -23.24 -13.87
N THR A 214 -1.54 -22.53 -12.74
CA THR A 214 -2.71 -21.74 -12.34
C THR A 214 -2.31 -20.30 -12.09
N VAL A 215 -3.12 -19.39 -12.63
CA VAL A 215 -3.07 -17.96 -12.36
C VAL A 215 -4.23 -17.60 -11.42
N LEU A 216 -3.93 -16.98 -10.30
CA LEU A 216 -4.90 -16.26 -9.49
C LEU A 216 -4.87 -14.79 -9.91
N THR A 217 -5.98 -14.32 -10.49
CA THR A 217 -6.13 -12.93 -10.95
C THR A 217 -6.20 -11.94 -9.79
N PHE A 218 -6.08 -10.63 -10.09
CA PHE A 218 -6.14 -9.61 -9.04
C PHE A 218 -7.46 -9.63 -8.26
N ASP A 219 -8.57 -10.02 -8.87
CA ASP A 219 -9.87 -10.06 -8.20
C ASP A 219 -10.27 -11.45 -7.68
N GLY A 220 -9.39 -12.44 -7.88
CA GLY A 220 -9.47 -13.75 -7.25
C GLY A 220 -10.19 -14.82 -8.07
N ALA A 221 -10.30 -14.65 -9.39
CA ALA A 221 -10.63 -15.74 -10.30
C ALA A 221 -9.39 -16.60 -10.58
N LEU A 222 -9.61 -17.91 -10.76
CA LEU A 222 -8.58 -18.87 -11.15
C LEU A 222 -8.64 -19.09 -12.66
N VAL A 223 -7.49 -18.97 -13.32
CA VAL A 223 -7.34 -19.11 -14.77
C VAL A 223 -6.20 -20.09 -15.06
N PRO A 224 -6.36 -21.04 -15.99
CA PRO A 224 -5.26 -21.94 -16.36
C PRO A 224 -4.17 -21.17 -17.11
N TYR A 225 -2.93 -21.36 -16.70
CA TYR A 225 -1.77 -20.78 -17.39
C TYR A 225 -1.51 -21.50 -18.73
N PRO A 226 -1.37 -20.78 -19.86
CA PRO A 226 -1.02 -21.39 -21.13
C PRO A 226 0.35 -22.05 -21.08
N ASN A 227 0.40 -23.38 -21.28
CA ASN A 227 1.66 -24.11 -21.37
C ASN A 227 2.23 -24.03 -22.78
N THR A 228 2.74 -22.86 -23.14
CA THR A 228 3.34 -22.53 -24.44
C THR A 228 4.69 -21.84 -24.24
N ASP A 229 5.59 -22.04 -25.21
CA ASP A 229 6.86 -21.33 -25.33
C ASP A 229 6.71 -19.92 -25.92
N CYS A 230 5.50 -19.54 -26.35
CA CYS A 230 5.13 -18.16 -26.68
C CYS A 230 5.01 -17.29 -25.43
N TYR A 231 5.39 -16.02 -25.56
CA TYR A 231 5.09 -15.05 -24.50
C TYR A 231 3.58 -14.82 -24.39
N THR A 232 3.11 -14.80 -23.16
CA THR A 232 1.74 -14.48 -22.80
C THR A 232 1.73 -13.17 -22.01
N VAL A 233 0.77 -12.29 -22.30
CA VAL A 233 0.60 -11.04 -21.57
C VAL A 233 0.03 -11.35 -20.19
N PHE A 234 0.91 -11.40 -19.18
CA PHE A 234 0.52 -11.72 -17.81
C PHE A 234 -0.21 -10.54 -17.16
N ALA A 235 0.39 -9.34 -17.22
CA ALA A 235 -0.22 -8.08 -16.79
C ALA A 235 0.41 -6.91 -17.54
N LYS A 236 -0.38 -5.92 -17.94
CA LYS A 236 0.08 -4.73 -18.68
C LYS A 236 -0.69 -3.50 -18.21
N ASP A 237 0.00 -2.35 -18.11
CA ASP A 237 -0.68 -1.07 -18.00
C ASP A 237 -1.35 -0.72 -19.33
N CYS A 238 -2.68 -0.78 -19.35
CA CYS A 238 -3.50 -0.51 -20.53
C CYS A 238 -4.12 0.90 -20.48
N SER A 239 -3.62 1.75 -19.57
CA SER A 239 -3.88 3.18 -19.60
C SER A 239 -3.05 3.87 -20.70
N PRO A 240 -3.37 5.14 -21.06
CA PRO A 240 -2.58 5.90 -22.02
C PRO A 240 -1.10 6.08 -21.66
N ALA A 241 -0.73 5.85 -20.40
CA ALA A 241 0.64 6.00 -19.93
C ALA A 241 1.54 4.79 -20.27
N ASN A 242 0.96 3.60 -20.42
CA ASN A 242 1.65 2.35 -20.81
C ASN A 242 2.98 2.12 -20.06
N HIS A 243 2.91 2.23 -18.74
CA HIS A 243 4.07 2.23 -17.84
C HIS A 243 4.84 0.91 -17.78
N PHE A 244 4.15 -0.23 -17.92
CA PHE A 244 4.78 -1.54 -17.83
C PHE A 244 4.07 -2.62 -18.63
N VAL A 245 4.82 -3.66 -19.00
CA VAL A 245 4.31 -4.91 -19.58
C VAL A 245 5.04 -6.09 -18.93
N VAL A 246 4.29 -7.00 -18.31
CA VAL A 246 4.77 -8.26 -17.74
C VAL A 246 4.40 -9.38 -18.70
N LEU A 247 5.40 -10.02 -19.28
CA LEU A 247 5.24 -11.18 -20.15
C LEU A 247 5.86 -12.41 -19.49
N THR A 248 5.19 -13.55 -19.66
CA THR A 248 5.70 -14.85 -19.20
C THR A 248 5.61 -15.86 -20.32
N ARG A 249 6.52 -16.82 -20.35
CA ARG A 249 6.40 -18.02 -21.20
C ARG A 249 6.81 -19.25 -20.43
N ALA A 250 6.19 -20.39 -20.75
CA ALA A 250 6.60 -21.67 -20.19
C ALA A 250 7.97 -22.05 -20.75
N VAL A 251 8.80 -22.67 -19.91
CA VAL A 251 10.04 -23.31 -20.32
C VAL A 251 9.87 -24.80 -20.11
N ASP A 252 10.17 -25.61 -21.12
CA ASP A 252 10.02 -27.06 -21.05
C ASP A 252 10.82 -27.62 -19.87
N SER A 253 10.11 -28.06 -18.84
CA SER A 253 10.70 -28.49 -17.56
C SER A 253 9.66 -29.27 -16.75
N PRO A 254 10.07 -30.35 -16.07
CA PRO A 254 9.20 -31.07 -15.14
C PRO A 254 8.82 -30.25 -13.91
N THR A 255 9.46 -29.09 -13.69
CA THR A 255 9.26 -28.22 -12.51
C THR A 255 8.44 -26.96 -12.80
N PHE A 256 7.77 -26.89 -13.96
CA PHE A 256 6.96 -25.73 -14.39
C PHE A 256 7.77 -24.43 -14.40
N ARG A 257 8.99 -24.48 -14.97
CA ARG A 257 9.81 -23.27 -15.11
C ARG A 257 9.14 -22.29 -16.06
N THR A 258 9.32 -21.01 -15.76
CA THR A 258 8.83 -19.90 -16.55
C THR A 258 9.97 -18.92 -16.79
N ALA A 259 9.94 -18.24 -17.93
CA ALA A 259 10.78 -17.09 -18.18
C ALA A 259 9.94 -15.82 -18.04
N LEU A 260 10.51 -14.80 -17.41
CA LEU A 260 9.87 -13.52 -17.17
C LEU A 260 10.54 -12.46 -18.04
N LYS A 261 9.74 -11.74 -18.82
CA LYS A 261 10.20 -10.56 -19.56
C LYS A 261 9.36 -9.36 -19.16
N LEU A 262 10.01 -8.31 -18.74
CA LEU A 262 9.39 -7.12 -18.18
C LEU A 262 9.83 -5.89 -18.97
N PHE A 263 8.86 -5.07 -19.37
CA PHE A 263 9.10 -3.74 -19.89
C PHE A 263 8.70 -2.74 -18.80
N ILE A 264 9.62 -1.86 -18.39
CA ILE A 264 9.32 -0.70 -17.54
C ILE A 264 9.80 0.54 -18.29
N GLY A 265 8.87 1.39 -18.73
CA GLY A 265 9.19 2.44 -19.70
C GLY A 265 9.77 1.84 -20.98
N ASN A 266 10.98 2.25 -21.34
CA ASN A 266 11.69 1.74 -22.53
C ASN A 266 12.74 0.67 -22.23
N THR A 267 12.92 0.31 -20.94
CA THR A 267 13.93 -0.64 -20.48
C THR A 267 13.34 -2.05 -20.43
N VAL A 268 14.11 -3.03 -20.87
CA VAL A 268 13.73 -4.45 -20.88
C VAL A 268 14.51 -5.20 -19.81
N LEU A 269 13.81 -5.90 -18.93
CA LEU A 269 14.40 -6.87 -18.01
C LEU A 269 14.00 -8.27 -18.46
N ASP A 270 14.96 -9.18 -18.52
CA ASP A 270 14.72 -10.59 -18.81
C ASP A 270 15.30 -11.45 -17.67
N ILE A 271 14.46 -12.29 -17.08
CA ILE A 271 14.84 -13.27 -16.08
C ILE A 271 14.43 -14.63 -16.62
N SER A 272 15.41 -15.34 -17.16
CA SER A 272 15.23 -16.65 -17.76
C SER A 272 16.15 -17.67 -17.07
N PRO A 273 15.79 -18.96 -17.08
CA PRO A 273 16.72 -20.02 -16.67
C PRO A 273 18.06 -19.87 -17.40
N ALA A 274 19.17 -20.06 -16.70
CA ALA A 274 20.49 -19.92 -17.30
C ALA A 274 20.69 -20.92 -18.45
N THR A 275 21.39 -20.46 -19.50
CA THR A 275 21.66 -21.22 -20.72
C THR A 275 22.75 -22.28 -20.55
N ASP A 276 23.51 -22.21 -19.45
CA ASP A 276 24.62 -23.11 -19.13
C ASP A 276 24.18 -24.41 -18.43
N GLY A 277 22.86 -24.59 -18.23
CA GLY A 277 22.29 -25.73 -17.51
C GLY A 277 22.37 -25.61 -16.00
N SER A 278 22.81 -24.46 -15.46
CA SER A 278 22.65 -24.18 -14.03
C SER A 278 21.17 -23.99 -13.66
N ASP A 279 20.85 -24.26 -12.40
CA ASP A 279 19.49 -24.08 -11.89
C ASP A 279 19.17 -22.60 -11.59
N GLU A 280 20.17 -21.72 -11.65
CA GLU A 280 20.04 -20.29 -11.38
C GLU A 280 19.43 -19.55 -12.58
N ALA A 281 18.57 -18.57 -12.32
CA ALA A 281 18.05 -17.70 -13.37
C ALA A 281 19.01 -16.52 -13.59
N ALA A 282 19.25 -16.17 -14.85
CA ALA A 282 20.12 -15.07 -15.22
C ALA A 282 19.31 -13.79 -15.44
N LEU A 283 19.66 -12.73 -14.73
CA LEU A 283 19.07 -11.39 -14.89
C LEU A 283 19.80 -10.62 -15.99
N HIS A 284 19.05 -10.18 -16.99
CA HIS A 284 19.53 -9.30 -18.05
C HIS A 284 18.75 -7.99 -18.05
N VAL A 285 19.44 -6.88 -18.26
CA VAL A 285 18.84 -5.55 -18.43
C VAL A 285 19.32 -4.98 -19.76
N ASP A 286 18.38 -4.67 -20.65
CA ASP A 286 18.64 -4.25 -22.04
C ASP A 286 19.60 -5.19 -22.80
N GLY A 287 19.58 -6.49 -22.45
CA GLY A 287 20.42 -7.54 -23.03
C GLY A 287 21.76 -7.75 -22.33
N GLU A 288 22.16 -6.88 -21.40
CA GLU A 288 23.39 -7.03 -20.61
C GLU A 288 23.12 -7.85 -19.35
N ALA A 289 23.95 -8.87 -19.09
CA ALA A 289 23.88 -9.66 -17.87
C ALA A 289 24.30 -8.81 -16.67
N VAL A 290 23.45 -8.77 -15.63
CA VAL A 290 23.70 -8.01 -14.41
C VAL A 290 23.50 -8.89 -13.18
N SER A 291 24.23 -8.59 -12.11
CA SER A 291 24.10 -9.29 -10.83
C SER A 291 23.36 -8.43 -9.81
N ALA A 292 22.42 -9.05 -9.09
CA ALA A 292 21.77 -8.46 -7.93
C ALA A 292 21.93 -9.40 -6.72
N SER A 293 22.07 -8.84 -5.52
CA SER A 293 22.02 -9.59 -4.27
C SER A 293 21.28 -8.80 -3.20
N ARG A 294 20.94 -9.47 -2.09
CA ARG A 294 20.29 -8.84 -0.93
C ARG A 294 21.07 -7.64 -0.39
N ASP A 295 22.40 -7.76 -0.29
CA ASP A 295 23.26 -6.71 0.25
C ASP A 295 23.64 -5.66 -0.80
N HIS A 296 23.61 -6.03 -2.09
CA HIS A 296 23.95 -5.18 -3.21
C HIS A 296 22.86 -5.25 -4.28
N PRO A 297 21.72 -4.57 -4.06
CA PRO A 297 20.65 -4.51 -5.05
C PRO A 297 21.13 -3.78 -6.30
N TYR A 298 20.69 -4.25 -7.47
CA TYR A 298 20.92 -3.59 -8.74
C TYR A 298 19.90 -2.46 -8.89
N SER A 299 20.34 -1.21 -9.07
CA SER A 299 19.47 -0.05 -9.29
C SER A 299 19.68 0.50 -10.69
N TYR A 300 18.58 0.68 -11.44
CA TYR A 300 18.59 1.30 -12.76
C TYR A 300 18.09 2.74 -12.64
N VAL A 301 18.95 3.69 -12.96
CA VAL A 301 18.70 5.12 -12.81
C VAL A 301 18.67 5.77 -14.20
N THR A 302 17.62 6.55 -14.46
CA THR A 302 17.46 7.36 -15.67
C THR A 302 17.16 8.80 -15.27
N ASN A 303 17.80 9.79 -15.90
CA ASN A 303 17.62 11.21 -15.59
C ASN A 303 17.74 11.56 -14.07
N ASP A 304 18.72 10.95 -13.39
CA ASP A 304 18.93 11.08 -11.94
C ASP A 304 17.78 10.54 -11.05
N ALA A 305 16.86 9.77 -11.62
CA ALA A 305 15.78 9.09 -10.91
C ALA A 305 15.86 7.56 -11.07
N GLU A 306 15.80 6.84 -9.95
CA GLU A 306 15.68 5.37 -9.96
C GLU A 306 14.35 4.96 -10.61
N LEU A 307 14.45 4.26 -11.74
CA LEU A 307 13.31 3.71 -12.48
C LEU A 307 12.81 2.42 -11.83
N PHE A 308 13.75 1.54 -11.50
CA PHE A 308 13.53 0.33 -10.72
C PHE A 308 14.81 -0.09 -10.01
N TYR A 309 14.66 -0.93 -9.00
CA TYR A 309 15.76 -1.74 -8.47
C TYR A 309 15.35 -3.21 -8.39
N VAL A 310 16.35 -4.08 -8.36
CA VAL A 310 16.24 -5.52 -8.22
C VAL A 310 17.11 -5.98 -7.06
N ASP A 311 16.53 -6.74 -6.14
CA ASP A 311 17.27 -7.53 -5.15
C ASP A 311 17.00 -9.02 -5.35
N LEU A 312 17.93 -9.86 -4.89
CA LEU A 312 17.81 -11.31 -4.86
C LEU A 312 17.86 -11.76 -3.41
N GLU A 313 16.75 -12.33 -2.94
CA GLU A 313 16.62 -12.85 -1.59
C GLU A 313 17.32 -14.20 -1.42
N ASP A 314 17.60 -14.57 -0.16
CA ASP A 314 18.33 -15.80 0.18
C ASP A 314 17.58 -17.07 -0.25
N ASP A 315 16.27 -16.98 -0.47
CA ASP A 315 15.39 -18.03 -0.96
C ASP A 315 15.32 -18.12 -2.50
N GLY A 316 16.09 -17.30 -3.21
CA GLY A 316 16.19 -17.31 -4.68
C GLY A 316 15.16 -16.46 -5.41
N PHE A 317 14.34 -15.69 -4.69
CA PHE A 317 13.38 -14.78 -5.31
C PHE A 317 14.04 -13.46 -5.73
N PHE A 318 13.94 -13.14 -7.02
CA PHE A 318 14.14 -11.79 -7.51
C PHE A 318 12.96 -10.91 -7.09
N ARG A 319 13.24 -9.77 -6.46
CA ARG A 319 12.26 -8.72 -6.18
C ARG A 319 12.56 -7.50 -7.02
N ILE A 320 11.62 -7.16 -7.90
CA ILE A 320 11.73 -6.00 -8.78
C ILE A 320 10.75 -4.94 -8.29
N HIS A 321 11.27 -3.75 -8.03
CA HIS A 321 10.51 -2.64 -7.50
C HIS A 321 10.59 -1.42 -8.42
N SER A 322 9.51 -1.11 -9.13
CA SER A 322 9.35 0.19 -9.80
C SER A 322 8.34 1.03 -9.03
N ARG A 323 8.83 1.80 -8.06
CA ARG A 323 7.98 2.59 -7.16
C ARG A 323 7.24 3.67 -7.94
N THR A 324 7.93 4.42 -8.79
CA THR A 324 7.33 5.49 -9.61
C THR A 324 6.20 4.97 -10.51
N HIS A 325 6.35 3.75 -11.04
CA HIS A 325 5.36 3.10 -11.89
C HIS A 325 4.38 2.23 -11.08
N GLY A 326 4.50 2.18 -9.75
CA GLY A 326 3.60 1.41 -8.89
C GLY A 326 3.55 -0.08 -9.22
N LEU A 327 4.69 -0.69 -9.56
CA LEU A 327 4.84 -2.11 -9.86
C LEU A 327 5.81 -2.79 -8.88
N HIS A 328 5.41 -3.93 -8.31
CA HIS A 328 6.26 -4.81 -7.50
C HIS A 328 6.08 -6.24 -8.00
N ILE A 329 7.21 -6.90 -8.30
CA ILE A 329 7.25 -8.27 -8.79
C ILE A 329 8.14 -9.09 -7.86
N THR A 330 7.71 -10.30 -7.54
CA THR A 330 8.50 -11.31 -6.84
C THR A 330 8.52 -12.58 -7.67
N PHE A 331 9.69 -13.08 -8.05
CA PHE A 331 9.84 -14.16 -9.02
C PHE A 331 11.06 -15.05 -8.75
N ASP A 332 10.89 -16.38 -8.74
CA ASP A 332 11.97 -17.36 -8.54
C ASP A 332 12.20 -18.28 -9.75
N GLY A 333 11.58 -17.99 -10.90
CA GLY A 333 11.60 -18.88 -12.07
C GLY A 333 10.43 -19.87 -12.13
N ARG A 334 9.59 -19.98 -11.09
CA ARG A 334 8.42 -20.89 -11.04
C ARG A 334 7.16 -20.21 -10.53
N ILE A 335 7.32 -19.42 -9.47
CA ILE A 335 6.28 -18.65 -8.81
C ILE A 335 6.50 -17.19 -9.18
N LEU A 336 5.43 -16.54 -9.65
CA LEU A 336 5.42 -15.12 -9.95
C LEU A 336 4.31 -14.45 -9.17
N PHE A 337 4.65 -13.42 -8.39
CA PHE A 337 3.68 -12.49 -7.81
C PHE A 337 3.82 -11.13 -8.50
N VAL A 338 2.73 -10.59 -9.01
CA VAL A 338 2.64 -9.24 -9.56
C VAL A 338 1.71 -8.43 -8.69
N GLN A 339 2.19 -7.29 -8.20
CA GLN A 339 1.41 -6.32 -7.45
C GLN A 339 1.47 -4.97 -8.14
N VAL A 340 0.29 -4.38 -8.34
CA VAL A 340 0.13 -3.06 -8.94
C VAL A 340 -0.49 -2.09 -7.94
N ALA A 341 -0.16 -0.82 -8.06
CA ALA A 341 -0.69 0.21 -7.19
C ALA A 341 -2.19 0.49 -7.43
N PRO A 342 -2.95 0.97 -6.42
CA PRO A 342 -4.41 1.15 -6.51
C PRO A 342 -4.90 2.07 -7.63
N PHE A 343 -4.06 2.97 -8.13
CA PHE A 343 -4.43 3.88 -9.21
C PHE A 343 -4.57 3.19 -10.58
N TYR A 344 -4.17 1.91 -10.67
CA TYR A 344 -4.36 1.05 -11.83
C TYR A 344 -5.69 0.27 -11.83
N ARG A 345 -6.56 0.45 -10.82
CA ARG A 345 -7.88 -0.21 -10.84
C ARG A 345 -8.64 0.10 -12.13
N GLY A 346 -9.05 -0.95 -12.84
CA GLY A 346 -9.72 -0.87 -14.14
C GLY A 346 -8.82 -0.37 -15.28
N LYS A 347 -7.49 -0.40 -15.12
CA LYS A 347 -6.51 0.09 -16.11
C LYS A 347 -5.40 -0.91 -16.42
N VAL A 348 -5.45 -2.10 -15.82
CA VAL A 348 -4.56 -3.21 -16.19
C VAL A 348 -5.30 -4.09 -17.18
N CYS A 349 -4.57 -4.80 -18.04
CA CYS A 349 -5.11 -5.91 -18.80
C CYS A 349 -4.08 -7.04 -18.95
N GLY A 350 -4.51 -8.25 -19.30
CA GLY A 350 -3.69 -9.46 -19.30
C GLY A 350 -4.38 -10.63 -18.61
N LEU A 351 -3.67 -11.75 -18.46
CA LEU A 351 -4.16 -12.91 -17.70
C LEU A 351 -4.58 -12.57 -16.27
N CYS A 352 -3.98 -11.55 -15.66
CA CYS A 352 -4.30 -11.09 -14.32
C CYS A 352 -5.62 -10.32 -14.18
N GLY A 353 -6.36 -10.10 -15.28
CA GLY A 353 -7.61 -9.33 -15.29
C GLY A 353 -7.38 -7.82 -15.28
N ASP A 354 -8.41 -7.06 -14.95
CA ASP A 354 -8.43 -5.59 -15.03
C ASP A 354 -8.34 -4.86 -13.67
N TYR A 355 -8.29 -5.62 -12.57
CA TYR A 355 -8.14 -5.12 -11.20
C TYR A 355 -9.26 -4.17 -10.76
N ASN A 356 -10.50 -4.42 -11.17
CA ASN A 356 -11.65 -3.55 -10.89
C ASN A 356 -12.51 -4.02 -9.68
N ARG A 357 -12.20 -5.18 -9.08
CA ARG A 357 -12.93 -5.86 -7.97
C ARG A 357 -14.19 -6.60 -8.38
N ASP A 358 -14.43 -6.73 -9.67
CA ASP A 358 -15.55 -7.46 -10.24
C ASP A 358 -15.09 -8.81 -10.78
N ARG A 359 -15.10 -9.80 -9.87
CA ARG A 359 -14.82 -11.19 -10.22
C ARG A 359 -15.79 -11.77 -11.26
N GLN A 360 -16.98 -11.19 -11.47
CA GLN A 360 -17.97 -11.74 -12.40
C GLN A 360 -17.57 -11.54 -13.86
N ASN A 361 -16.88 -10.44 -14.17
CA ASN A 361 -16.45 -10.09 -15.52
C ASN A 361 -14.92 -10.18 -15.71
N GLU A 362 -14.26 -11.00 -14.88
CA GLU A 362 -12.79 -11.10 -14.83
C GLU A 362 -12.19 -11.62 -16.15
N LEU A 363 -12.91 -12.48 -16.87
CA LEU A 363 -12.43 -13.15 -18.09
C LEU A 363 -12.58 -12.27 -19.32
N ARG A 364 -12.20 -10.99 -19.22
CA ARG A 364 -12.25 -10.01 -20.31
C ARG A 364 -10.97 -10.04 -21.12
N GLY A 365 -11.03 -10.53 -22.36
CA GLY A 365 -9.88 -10.62 -23.25
C GLY A 365 -9.47 -9.28 -23.88
N PRO A 366 -8.41 -9.28 -24.70
CA PRO A 366 -7.83 -8.06 -25.28
C PRO A 366 -8.76 -7.35 -26.29
N ASP A 367 -9.74 -8.07 -26.85
CA ASP A 367 -10.80 -7.56 -27.73
C ASP A 367 -12.01 -6.99 -26.95
N ASN A 368 -11.89 -6.90 -25.62
CA ASN A 368 -12.93 -6.49 -24.70
C ASN A 368 -14.13 -7.48 -24.61
N HIS A 369 -14.00 -8.67 -25.19
CA HIS A 369 -14.97 -9.76 -25.05
C HIS A 369 -14.85 -10.43 -23.69
N VAL A 370 -15.99 -10.74 -23.05
CA VAL A 370 -16.02 -11.51 -21.81
C VAL A 370 -16.24 -12.97 -22.17
N TYR A 371 -15.23 -13.79 -21.90
CA TYR A 371 -15.21 -15.20 -22.20
C TYR A 371 -15.96 -16.00 -21.14
N ASN A 372 -16.66 -17.05 -21.57
CA ASN A 372 -17.30 -18.01 -20.66
C ASN A 372 -16.39 -19.21 -20.32
N ASN A 373 -15.27 -19.37 -21.03
CA ASN A 373 -14.32 -20.46 -20.87
C ASN A 373 -12.95 -19.90 -20.47
N THR A 374 -12.41 -20.37 -19.34
CA THR A 374 -11.14 -19.89 -18.78
C THR A 374 -9.92 -20.27 -19.64
N VAL A 375 -9.98 -21.36 -20.41
CA VAL A 375 -8.92 -21.79 -21.33
C VAL A 375 -8.91 -20.93 -22.59
N GLU A 376 -10.07 -20.59 -23.13
CA GLU A 376 -10.15 -19.68 -24.30
C GLU A 376 -9.69 -18.28 -23.92
N PHE A 377 -10.12 -17.80 -22.75
CA PHE A 377 -9.62 -16.56 -22.17
C PHE A 377 -8.09 -16.58 -22.03
N SER A 378 -7.52 -17.64 -21.46
CA SER A 378 -6.08 -17.67 -21.22
C SER A 378 -5.27 -17.68 -22.52
N LYS A 379 -5.76 -18.40 -23.54
CA LYS A 379 -5.16 -18.41 -24.87
C LYS A 379 -5.27 -17.07 -25.60
N SER A 380 -6.29 -16.26 -25.31
CA SER A 380 -6.49 -14.95 -25.95
C SER A 380 -5.36 -13.95 -25.69
N TYR A 381 -4.58 -14.15 -24.61
CA TYR A 381 -3.45 -13.30 -24.23
C TYR A 381 -2.09 -13.82 -24.68
N ILE A 382 -2.03 -14.94 -25.40
CA ILE A 382 -0.79 -15.40 -26.03
C ILE A 382 -0.43 -14.42 -27.14
N VAL A 383 0.84 -13.97 -27.16
CA VAL A 383 1.39 -13.14 -28.22
C VAL A 383 1.94 -14.07 -29.30
N PRO A 384 1.31 -14.15 -30.49
CA PRO A 384 1.80 -15.00 -31.56
C PRO A 384 3.15 -14.49 -32.07
N ALA A 385 4.09 -15.41 -32.24
CA ALA A 385 5.38 -15.15 -32.88
C ALA A 385 5.74 -16.32 -33.80
N ASP A 386 6.57 -16.06 -34.81
CA ASP A 386 6.96 -17.07 -35.81
C ASP A 386 7.81 -18.22 -35.20
N ASP A 387 8.39 -18.00 -34.01
CA ASP A 387 9.35 -18.87 -33.34
C ASP A 387 8.78 -19.66 -32.16
N CYS A 388 7.45 -19.68 -31.99
CA CYS A 388 6.80 -20.35 -30.86
C CYS A 388 5.54 -21.13 -31.27
N THR A 389 5.04 -21.98 -30.36
CA THR A 389 3.92 -22.90 -30.59
C THR A 389 2.73 -22.58 -29.68
N VAL A 390 1.62 -22.10 -30.27
CA VAL A 390 0.39 -21.67 -29.55
C VAL A 390 -0.50 -22.82 -29.12
#